data_AF-A0A328SGI4-F1
#
_entry.id   AF-A0A328SGI4-F1
#
_cell.length_a   1.000
_cell.length_b   1.000
_cell.length_c   1.000
_cell.angle_alpha   90.00
_cell.angle_beta   90.00
_cell.angle_gamma   90.00
#
_symmetry.space_group_name_H-M   'P 1'
#
loop_
_entity.id
_entity.type
_entity.pdbx_description
1 polymer ?
#
loop_
_entity_poly.entity_id
_entity_poly.type
_entity_poly.pdbx_seq_one_letter_code
_entity_poly.pdbx_strand_id
1 'polypeptide(L)'
;MLDLFPEDDMKKWKLFVSYPKDCEDYNTFMSRLDSATEAFKWEDVTDVSEVKYAEAIADCDALIVLSGLWDEDKDLISEHIRYARTFDKPIIVIRPYGAEEIPKELADVATKVVGWNTACIVDAILLSINGEDYEFMM
;
A
#
# COMPACT_ATOMS: atom_id res chain seq x y z
N MET A 1 -0.97 19.04 -37.82
CA MET A 1 -1.98 18.48 -36.90
C MET A 1 -1.27 17.39 -36.14
N LEU A 2 -0.69 17.78 -35.00
CA LEU A 2 0.22 16.97 -34.20
C LEU A 2 -0.50 16.69 -32.88
N ASP A 3 -1.34 15.66 -32.88
CA ASP A 3 -1.81 15.01 -31.65
C ASP A 3 -1.01 13.71 -31.50
N LEU A 4 0.31 13.86 -31.25
CA LEU A 4 1.27 12.77 -31.07
C LEU A 4 1.83 12.77 -29.64
N PHE A 5 0.98 12.97 -28.65
CA PHE A 5 1.25 12.57 -27.28
C PHE A 5 -0.10 12.11 -26.72
N PRO A 6 -0.35 10.80 -26.50
CA PRO A 6 -1.48 10.41 -25.69
C PRO A 6 -1.28 11.09 -24.33
N GLU A 7 -2.18 11.99 -23.97
CA GLU A 7 -2.15 12.65 -22.67
C GLU A 7 -2.30 11.57 -21.59
N ASP A 8 -1.21 11.32 -20.86
CA ASP A 8 -1.22 10.75 -19.51
C ASP A 8 -1.83 9.34 -19.35
N ASP A 9 -1.34 8.34 -20.10
CA ASP A 9 -1.44 6.92 -19.68
C ASP A 9 -0.43 6.63 -18.53
N MET A 10 -0.36 7.49 -17.50
CA MET A 10 0.33 7.13 -16.26
C MET A 10 -0.46 6.00 -15.62
N LYS A 11 0.14 4.80 -15.58
CA LYS A 11 -0.45 3.63 -14.94
C LYS A 11 -0.89 3.99 -13.52
N LYS A 12 -2.18 3.83 -13.25
CA LYS A 12 -2.77 4.06 -11.93
C LYS A 12 -2.70 2.78 -11.13
N TRP A 13 -2.08 2.84 -9.96
CA TRP A 13 -1.90 1.69 -9.07
C TRP A 13 -3.03 1.59 -8.05
N LYS A 14 -3.66 0.42 -7.94
CA LYS A 14 -4.71 0.15 -6.97
C LYS A 14 -4.08 -0.28 -5.65
N LEU A 15 -4.25 0.51 -4.61
CA LEU A 15 -3.72 0.21 -3.28
C LEU A 15 -4.87 -0.15 -2.35
N PHE A 16 -4.71 -1.26 -1.65
CA PHE A 16 -5.60 -1.64 -0.56
C PHE A 16 -4.92 -1.30 0.76
N VAL A 17 -5.51 -0.44 1.58
CA VAL A 17 -4.98 -0.06 2.89
C VAL A 17 -5.72 -0.86 3.95
N SER A 18 -5.02 -1.59 4.81
CA SER A 18 -5.59 -2.66 5.64
C SER A 18 -6.71 -2.23 6.58
N TYR A 19 -6.89 -0.92 6.82
CA TYR A 19 -7.97 -0.42 7.67
C TYR A 19 -8.30 1.05 7.36
N PRO A 20 -9.44 1.34 6.71
CA PRO A 20 -9.90 2.70 6.45
C PRO A 20 -10.66 3.23 7.67
N LYS A 21 -9.98 3.32 8.81
CA LYS A 21 -10.51 4.04 9.97
C LYS A 21 -10.06 5.49 9.86
N ASP A 22 -10.97 6.41 10.16
CA ASP A 22 -10.64 7.83 10.30
C ASP A 22 -9.76 8.00 11.54
N CYS A 23 -8.47 7.72 11.37
CA CYS A 23 -7.43 7.86 12.37
C CYS A 23 -6.33 8.77 11.83
N GLU A 24 -5.60 9.42 12.74
CA GLU A 24 -4.55 10.38 12.38
C GLU A 24 -3.49 9.75 11.46
N ASP A 25 -3.13 8.50 11.72
CA ASP A 25 -2.18 7.73 10.92
C ASP A 25 -2.68 7.51 9.48
N TYR A 26 -3.93 7.08 9.30
CA TYR A 26 -4.53 6.87 7.98
C TYR A 26 -4.60 8.18 7.18
N ASN A 27 -5.12 9.24 7.80
CA ASN A 27 -5.25 10.54 7.15
C ASN A 27 -3.89 11.13 6.77
N THR A 28 -2.89 10.94 7.65
CA THR A 28 -1.51 11.36 7.37
C THR A 28 -0.91 10.58 6.20
N PHE A 29 -1.14 9.26 6.16
CA PHE A 29 -0.68 8.41 5.06
C PHE A 29 -1.31 8.87 3.74
N MET A 30 -2.63 9.04 3.72
CA MET A 30 -3.36 9.48 2.53
C MET A 30 -2.89 10.86 2.05
N SER A 31 -2.75 11.84 2.95
CA SER A 31 -2.26 13.17 2.59
C SER A 31 -0.83 13.15 2.04
N ARG A 32 0.04 12.29 2.58
CA ARG A 32 1.41 12.12 2.07
C ARG A 32 1.44 11.52 0.69
N LEU A 33 0.65 10.47 0.44
CA LEU A 33 0.55 9.87 -0.88
C LEU A 33 -0.08 10.82 -1.90
N ASP A 34 -1.10 11.58 -1.50
CA ASP A 34 -1.74 12.59 -2.34
C ASP A 34 -0.73 13.66 -2.80
N SER A 35 0.19 14.04 -1.90
CA SER A 35 1.29 14.96 -2.22
C SER A 35 2.31 14.39 -3.22
N ALA A 36 2.37 13.06 -3.40
CA ALA A 36 3.24 12.39 -4.37
C ALA A 36 2.53 12.05 -5.70
N THR A 37 1.28 12.47 -5.89
CA THR A 37 0.46 12.13 -7.07
C THR A 37 0.98 12.71 -8.39
N GLU A 38 1.96 13.62 -8.35
CA GLU A 38 2.67 14.10 -9.54
C GLU A 38 3.61 13.04 -10.13
N ALA A 39 4.20 12.18 -9.31
CA ALA A 39 5.10 11.11 -9.74
C ALA A 39 4.45 9.71 -9.74
N PHE A 40 3.36 9.54 -8.98
CA PHE A 40 2.74 8.24 -8.74
C PHE A 40 1.21 8.37 -8.69
N LYS A 41 0.52 7.91 -9.74
CA LYS A 41 -0.95 7.85 -9.76
C LYS A 41 -1.42 6.59 -9.05
N TRP A 42 -2.32 6.74 -8.08
CA TRP A 42 -2.89 5.62 -7.37
C TRP A 42 -4.37 5.84 -7.04
N GLU A 43 -5.03 4.76 -6.65
CA GLU A 43 -6.39 4.78 -6.13
C GLU A 43 -6.53 3.88 -4.92
N ASP A 44 -7.32 4.36 -3.96
CA ASP A 44 -7.72 3.58 -2.81
C ASP A 44 -8.87 2.64 -3.19
N VAL A 45 -8.63 1.33 -3.07
CA VAL A 45 -9.66 0.29 -3.31
C VAL A 45 -10.18 -0.30 -2.01
N THR A 46 -9.91 0.34 -0.87
CA THR A 46 -10.33 -0.13 0.46
C THR A 46 -11.82 0.10 0.75
N ASP A 47 -12.49 0.98 -0.02
CA ASP A 47 -13.91 1.34 0.14
C ASP A 47 -14.90 0.24 -0.32
N VAL A 48 -14.61 -1.00 0.06
CA VAL A 48 -15.49 -2.15 -0.11
C VAL A 48 -16.07 -2.52 1.24
N SER A 49 -17.39 -2.70 1.27
CA SER A 49 -18.09 -3.30 2.40
C SER A 49 -17.43 -4.63 2.80
N GLU A 50 -17.50 -4.96 4.11
CA GLU A 50 -16.82 -6.10 4.76
C GLU A 50 -16.91 -7.45 4.00
N VAL A 51 -17.91 -7.60 3.14
CA VAL A 51 -18.19 -8.80 2.37
C VAL A 51 -17.21 -8.99 1.19
N LYS A 52 -16.41 -7.99 0.81
CA LYS A 52 -15.64 -7.99 -0.47
C LYS A 52 -14.14 -7.73 -0.37
N TYR A 53 -13.54 -7.81 0.82
CA TYR A 53 -12.09 -7.60 0.98
C TYR A 53 -11.24 -8.53 0.13
N ALA A 54 -11.61 -9.80 0.01
CA ALA A 54 -10.89 -10.75 -0.82
C ALA A 54 -10.89 -10.35 -2.32
N GLU A 55 -12.03 -9.88 -2.85
CA GLU A 55 -12.14 -9.44 -4.24
C GLU A 55 -11.31 -8.16 -4.48
N ALA A 56 -11.37 -7.21 -3.55
CA ALA A 56 -10.61 -5.97 -3.65
C ALA A 56 -9.10 -6.20 -3.54
N ILE A 57 -8.65 -7.10 -2.65
CA ILE A 57 -7.24 -7.47 -2.55
C ILE A 57 -6.79 -8.26 -3.78
N ALA A 58 -7.66 -9.08 -4.38
CA ALA A 58 -7.34 -9.75 -5.63
C ALA A 58 -7.14 -8.75 -6.79
N ASP A 59 -7.94 -7.67 -6.82
CA ASP A 59 -7.90 -6.63 -7.84
C ASP A 59 -6.86 -5.53 -7.56
N CYS A 60 -6.35 -5.43 -6.32
CA CYS A 60 -5.31 -4.46 -5.96
C CYS A 60 -3.93 -4.86 -6.48
N ASP A 61 -3.05 -3.88 -6.63
CA ASP A 61 -1.65 -4.10 -6.97
C ASP A 61 -0.79 -4.36 -5.74
N ALA A 62 -1.10 -3.73 -4.59
CA ALA A 62 -0.39 -3.94 -3.33
C ALA A 62 -1.31 -3.78 -2.11
N LEU A 63 -0.99 -4.53 -1.05
CA LEU A 63 -1.60 -4.39 0.27
C LEU A 63 -0.69 -3.53 1.16
N ILE A 64 -1.21 -2.41 1.63
CA ILE A 64 -0.56 -1.53 2.61
C ILE A 64 -1.11 -1.86 4.00
N VAL A 65 -0.23 -2.21 4.92
CA VAL A 65 -0.58 -2.51 6.32
C VAL A 65 0.01 -1.45 7.24
N LEU A 66 -0.84 -0.70 7.93
CA LEU A 66 -0.41 0.24 8.96
C LEU A 66 -0.21 -0.53 10.27
N SER A 67 1.04 -0.75 10.68
CA SER A 67 1.30 -1.58 11.88
C SER A 67 0.80 -0.95 13.17
N GLY A 68 0.59 0.38 13.20
CA GLY A 68 -0.01 1.06 14.36
C GLY A 68 -1.44 0.61 14.67
N LEU A 69 -2.14 0.06 13.67
CA LEU A 69 -3.52 -0.42 13.81
C LEU A 69 -3.60 -1.92 14.10
N TRP A 70 -2.44 -2.60 14.17
CA TRP A 70 -2.37 -4.04 14.42
C TRP A 70 -2.95 -4.44 15.78
N ASP A 71 -2.65 -3.67 16.83
CA ASP A 71 -3.14 -3.96 18.17
C ASP A 71 -4.66 -3.73 18.32
N GLU A 72 -5.24 -2.83 17.50
CA GLU A 72 -6.68 -2.55 17.54
C GLU A 72 -7.51 -3.63 16.82
N ASP A 73 -7.08 -4.04 15.61
CA ASP A 73 -7.87 -4.90 14.71
C ASP A 73 -7.04 -6.03 14.09
N LYS A 74 -6.29 -6.73 14.95
CA LYS A 74 -5.39 -7.84 14.56
C LYS A 74 -6.07 -8.90 13.69
N ASP A 75 -7.29 -9.30 14.03
CA ASP A 75 -8.00 -10.37 13.32
C ASP A 75 -8.30 -9.99 11.88
N LEU A 76 -8.80 -8.77 11.64
CA LEU A 76 -9.12 -8.25 10.31
C LEU A 76 -7.86 -8.06 9.46
N ILE A 77 -6.81 -7.46 10.03
CA ILE A 77 -5.54 -7.26 9.31
C ILE A 77 -4.90 -8.62 8.97
N SER A 78 -4.95 -9.58 9.89
CA SER A 78 -4.50 -10.95 9.62
C SER A 78 -5.28 -11.60 8.48
N GLU A 79 -6.57 -11.33 8.35
CA GLU A 79 -7.39 -11.79 7.24
C GLU A 79 -6.97 -11.17 5.91
N HIS A 80 -6.77 -9.85 5.87
CA HIS A 80 -6.26 -9.15 4.69
C HIS A 80 -4.90 -9.69 4.23
N ILE A 81 -3.98 -9.93 5.17
CA ILE A 81 -2.66 -10.53 4.89
C ILE A 81 -2.79 -11.92 4.30
N ARG A 82 -3.74 -12.74 4.78
CA ARG A 82 -4.01 -14.06 4.21
C ARG A 82 -4.51 -13.98 2.78
N TYR A 83 -5.41 -13.05 2.48
CA TYR A 83 -5.88 -12.82 1.11
C TYR A 83 -4.73 -12.37 0.22
N ALA A 84 -3.94 -11.38 0.63
CA ALA A 84 -2.80 -10.91 -0.14
C ALA A 84 -1.81 -12.03 -0.43
N ARG A 85 -1.46 -12.87 0.56
CA ARG A 85 -0.64 -14.06 0.33
C ARG A 85 -1.26 -15.07 -0.63
N THR A 86 -2.58 -15.24 -0.59
CA THR A 86 -3.30 -16.16 -1.49
C THR A 86 -3.25 -15.68 -2.94
N PHE A 87 -3.30 -14.36 -3.15
CA PHE A 87 -3.26 -13.72 -4.46
C PHE A 87 -1.85 -13.28 -4.89
N ASP A 88 -0.82 -13.68 -4.13
CA ASP A 88 0.60 -13.32 -4.34
C ASP A 88 0.81 -11.80 -4.45
N LYS A 89 0.06 -11.04 -3.67
CA LYS A 89 0.14 -9.58 -3.64
C LYS A 89 1.25 -9.13 -2.70
N PRO A 90 2.05 -8.13 -3.09
CA PRO A 90 3.06 -7.56 -2.21
C PRO A 90 2.42 -6.92 -0.97
N ILE A 91 3.02 -7.18 0.19
CA ILE A 91 2.56 -6.70 1.50
C ILE A 91 3.56 -5.67 2.02
N ILE A 92 3.15 -4.42 2.06
CA ILE A 92 4.00 -3.29 2.46
C ILE A 92 3.55 -2.83 3.83
N VAL A 93 4.42 -2.98 4.82
CA VAL A 93 4.13 -2.59 6.20
C VAL A 93 4.70 -1.21 6.48
N ILE A 94 3.84 -0.29 6.92
CA ILE A 94 4.23 1.04 7.40
C ILE A 94 4.42 0.97 8.90
N ARG A 95 5.59 1.40 9.38
CA ARG A 95 5.91 1.46 10.82
C ARG A 95 4.93 2.37 11.58
N PRO A 96 4.67 2.13 12.88
CA PRO A 96 3.80 3.00 13.67
C PRO A 96 4.43 4.39 13.80
N TYR A 97 3.60 5.43 13.95
CA TYR A 97 4.14 6.77 14.19
C TYR A 97 4.77 6.86 15.58
N GLY A 98 6.06 7.22 15.66
CA GLY A 98 6.77 7.37 16.93
C GLY A 98 7.28 6.09 17.59
N ALA A 99 7.08 4.91 16.98
CA ALA A 99 7.66 3.65 17.43
C ALA A 99 8.42 2.96 16.29
N GLU A 100 9.55 2.33 16.61
CA GLU A 100 10.34 1.57 15.64
C GLU A 100 10.03 0.07 15.64
N GLU A 101 9.37 -0.41 16.69
CA GLU A 101 9.03 -1.81 16.84
C GLU A 101 7.75 -2.14 16.08
N ILE A 102 7.84 -3.13 15.19
CA ILE A 102 6.69 -3.75 14.54
C ILE A 102 6.48 -5.15 15.13
N PRO A 103 5.23 -5.64 15.21
CA PRO A 103 4.95 -7.01 15.57
C PRO A 103 5.73 -7.99 14.70
N LYS A 104 6.36 -9.00 15.30
CA LYS A 104 7.11 -10.03 14.55
C LYS A 104 6.27 -10.73 13.49
N GLU A 105 4.98 -10.93 13.77
CA GLU A 105 4.02 -11.52 12.83
C GLU A 105 3.90 -10.68 11.55
N LEU A 106 3.88 -9.35 11.66
CA LEU A 106 3.87 -8.45 10.51
C LEU A 106 5.22 -8.44 9.79
N ALA A 107 6.32 -8.45 10.54
CA ALA A 107 7.67 -8.45 9.96
C ALA A 107 7.94 -9.71 9.11
N ASP A 108 7.44 -10.87 9.55
CA ASP A 108 7.64 -12.16 8.87
C ASP A 108 6.84 -12.27 7.57
N VAL A 109 5.69 -11.58 7.49
CA VAL A 109 4.81 -11.60 6.32
C VAL A 109 5.01 -10.42 5.37
N ALA A 110 5.67 -9.36 5.81
CA ALA A 110 5.94 -8.17 5.01
C ALA A 110 6.91 -8.48 3.86
N THR A 111 6.52 -8.08 2.65
CA THR A 111 7.44 -7.99 1.51
C THR A 111 8.45 -6.88 1.74
N LYS A 112 7.99 -5.72 2.23
CA LYS A 112 8.85 -4.58 2.54
C LYS A 112 8.30 -3.82 3.75
N VAL A 113 9.19 -3.36 4.61
CA VAL A 113 8.86 -2.52 5.76
C VAL A 113 9.43 -1.13 5.50
N VAL A 114 8.59 -0.11 5.54
CA VAL A 114 8.99 1.28 5.33
C VAL A 114 8.52 2.20 6.44
N GLY A 115 9.22 3.32 6.59
CA GLY A 115 8.81 4.38 7.48
C GLY A 115 7.79 5.32 6.82
N TRP A 116 7.56 6.46 7.47
CA TRP A 116 6.60 7.47 7.02
C TRP A 116 7.09 8.35 5.86
N ASN A 117 8.31 8.15 5.36
CA ASN A 117 8.83 8.98 4.26
C ASN A 117 8.11 8.63 2.95
N THR A 118 7.44 9.60 2.34
CA THR A 118 6.68 9.43 1.10
C THR A 118 7.51 8.82 -0.03
N ALA A 119 8.76 9.24 -0.19
CA ALA A 119 9.65 8.70 -1.21
C ALA A 119 9.91 7.20 -0.98
N CYS A 120 10.15 6.79 0.28
CA CYS A 120 10.34 5.38 0.63
C CYS A 120 9.08 4.54 0.42
N ILE A 121 7.90 5.13 0.68
CA ILE A 121 6.62 4.43 0.48
C ILE A 121 6.39 4.19 -1.01
N VAL A 122 6.49 5.23 -1.84
CA VAL A 122 6.32 5.13 -3.30
C VAL A 122 7.33 4.17 -3.90
N ASP A 123 8.60 4.28 -3.49
CA ASP A 123 9.67 3.38 -3.93
C ASP A 123 9.39 1.92 -3.55
N ALA A 124 8.99 1.66 -2.30
CA ALA A 124 8.64 0.31 -1.89
C ALA A 124 7.44 -0.25 -2.64
N ILE A 125 6.42 0.56 -2.95
CA ILE A 125 5.29 0.15 -3.77
C ILE A 125 5.76 -0.22 -5.18
N LEU A 126 6.48 0.69 -5.84
CA LEU A 126 6.94 0.48 -7.22
C LEU A 126 7.90 -0.70 -7.35
N LEU A 127 8.85 -0.86 -6.43
CA LEU A 127 9.76 -2.00 -6.39
C LEU A 127 9.04 -3.31 -6.10
N SER A 128 8.05 -3.30 -5.20
CA SER A 128 7.32 -4.53 -4.85
C SER A 128 6.40 -4.99 -5.97
N ILE A 129 5.91 -4.07 -6.81
CA ILE A 129 5.02 -4.42 -7.93
C ILE A 129 5.78 -4.69 -9.24
N ASN A 130 6.81 -3.89 -9.57
CA ASN A 130 7.57 -4.02 -10.82
C ASN A 130 8.81 -4.90 -10.69
N GLY A 131 9.22 -5.25 -9.47
CA GLY A 131 10.44 -6.01 -9.20
C GLY A 131 11.72 -5.17 -9.25
N GLU A 132 12.85 -5.84 -9.09
CA GLU A 132 14.20 -5.24 -8.98
C GLU A 132 14.66 -4.55 -10.28
N ASP A 133 13.99 -4.78 -11.41
CA ASP A 133 14.31 -4.12 -12.69
C ASP A 133 14.12 -2.58 -12.64
N TYR A 134 13.36 -2.07 -11.67
CA TYR A 134 13.19 -0.63 -11.44
C TYR A 134 14.39 0.03 -10.72
N GLU A 135 15.25 -0.73 -10.03
CA GLU A 135 16.46 -0.17 -9.38
C GLU A 135 17.49 0.31 -10.42
N PHE A 136 17.46 -0.22 -11.65
CA PHE A 136 18.40 0.16 -12.71
C PHE A 136 18.01 1.44 -13.47
N MET A 137 16.81 1.99 -13.23
CA MET A 137 16.29 3.17 -13.94
C MET A 137 16.30 4.45 -13.10
N MET A 138 16.74 4.41 -11.84
CA MET A 138 17.05 5.57 -10.99
C MET A 138 18.56 5.76 -10.83
#